data_AF-A0A1D2RCH6-F1
#
_entry.id   AF-A0A1D2RCH6-F1
#
_cell.length_a   1.000
_cell.length_b   1.000
_cell.length_c   1.000
_cell.angle_alpha   90.00
_cell.angle_beta   90.00
_cell.angle_gamma   90.00
#
_symmetry.space_group_name_H-M   'P 1'
#
loop_
_entity.id
_entity.type
_entity.pdbx_description
1 polymer ?
#
loop_
_entity_poly.entity_id
_entity_poly.type
_entity_poly.pdbx_seq_one_letter_code
_entity_poly.pdbx_strand_id
1 'polypeptide(L)'
;MIQEIKEKADANDIIGLVIPDIEYDETLVEAAGFLSENYNKILYISINKPYGKLTGKFKKNKINLNKFYFIDCITRTEKDVSSTENCFFASSPRALDEIQTSVLDALRKQEIDMALIDSPSSLLTYYEHADVLQFMHRLMTELIVSGCKGIFPFQKESAGSLKRGVEMFVDEVVFLE
;
A
#
# COMPACT_ATOMS: atom_id res chain seq x y z
N MET A 1 -1.67 -18.84 2.31
CA MET A 1 -1.61 -17.38 2.06
C MET A 1 -0.22 -16.80 2.26
N ILE A 2 0.31 -16.67 3.49
CA ILE A 2 1.56 -15.92 3.69
C ILE A 2 2.80 -16.49 2.95
N GLN A 3 2.91 -17.81 2.86
CA GLN A 3 3.99 -18.48 2.13
C GLN A 3 3.96 -18.13 0.63
N GLU A 4 2.76 -18.04 0.07
CA GLU A 4 2.57 -17.67 -1.34
C GLU A 4 2.93 -16.20 -1.57
N ILE A 5 2.49 -15.29 -0.68
CA ILE A 5 2.89 -13.87 -0.75
C ILE A 5 4.41 -13.76 -0.72
N LYS A 6 5.08 -14.52 0.15
CA LYS A 6 6.54 -14.53 0.26
C LYS A 6 7.21 -14.97 -1.04
N GLU A 7 6.84 -16.14 -1.55
CA GLU A 7 7.43 -16.68 -2.79
C GLU A 7 7.28 -15.71 -3.96
N LYS A 8 6.13 -15.05 -4.05
CA LYS A 8 5.81 -14.10 -5.12
C LYS A 8 6.50 -12.75 -4.95
N ALA A 9 6.61 -12.25 -3.73
CA ALA A 9 7.36 -11.03 -3.43
C ALA A 9 8.88 -11.21 -3.61
N ASP A 10 9.42 -12.42 -3.42
CA ASP A 10 10.82 -12.70 -3.68
C ASP A 10 11.12 -12.77 -5.20
N ALA A 11 10.21 -13.38 -5.97
CA ALA A 11 10.39 -13.61 -7.41
C ALA A 11 10.09 -12.40 -8.30
N ASN A 12 9.27 -11.46 -7.85
CA ASN A 12 8.79 -10.33 -8.65
C ASN A 12 9.09 -9.00 -7.96
N ASP A 13 9.06 -7.90 -8.71
CA ASP A 13 9.23 -6.56 -8.16
C ASP A 13 7.88 -5.94 -7.81
N ILE A 14 6.87 -6.13 -8.66
CA ILE A 14 5.53 -5.58 -8.48
C ILE A 14 4.48 -6.68 -8.56
N ILE A 15 3.72 -6.89 -7.48
CA ILE A 15 2.64 -7.89 -7.44
C ILE A 15 1.29 -7.29 -7.06
N GLY A 16 0.24 -7.75 -7.74
CA GLY A 16 -1.14 -7.54 -7.33
C GLY A 16 -1.62 -8.71 -6.48
N LEU A 17 -2.20 -8.44 -5.31
CA LEU A 17 -2.79 -9.47 -4.45
C LEU A 17 -4.31 -9.37 -4.48
N VAL A 18 -5.01 -10.42 -4.87
CA VAL A 18 -6.47 -10.50 -4.77
C VAL A 18 -6.82 -11.34 -3.56
N ILE A 19 -7.48 -10.71 -2.59
CA ILE A 19 -7.70 -11.28 -1.25
C ILE A 19 -9.21 -11.40 -1.00
N PRO A 20 -9.70 -12.52 -0.45
CA PRO A 20 -11.08 -12.64 -0.02
C PRO A 20 -11.49 -11.49 0.92
N ASP A 21 -12.65 -10.89 0.69
CA ASP A 21 -13.10 -9.69 1.38
C ASP A 21 -13.16 -9.85 2.92
N ILE A 22 -13.56 -11.05 3.38
CA ILE A 22 -13.65 -11.42 4.81
C ILE A 22 -12.26 -11.46 5.46
N GLU A 23 -11.24 -11.86 4.70
CA GLU A 23 -9.87 -12.10 5.19
C GLU A 23 -8.95 -10.90 4.96
N TYR A 24 -9.37 -9.94 4.14
CA TYR A 24 -8.56 -8.79 3.69
C TYR A 24 -7.77 -8.11 4.81
N ASP A 25 -8.44 -7.81 5.92
CA ASP A 25 -7.83 -7.10 7.05
C ASP A 25 -6.84 -7.98 7.83
N GLU A 26 -7.07 -9.29 7.91
CA GLU A 26 -6.18 -10.25 8.56
C GLU A 26 -4.95 -10.54 7.68
N THR A 27 -5.17 -10.82 6.40
CA THR A 27 -4.10 -11.04 5.41
C THR A 27 -3.17 -9.83 5.32
N LEU A 28 -3.68 -8.59 5.39
CA LEU A 28 -2.82 -7.41 5.39
C LEU A 28 -1.97 -7.26 6.66
N VAL A 29 -2.47 -7.72 7.80
CA VAL A 29 -1.68 -7.75 9.04
C VAL A 29 -0.60 -8.82 8.93
N GLU A 30 -0.92 -10.01 8.41
CA GLU A 30 0.06 -11.06 8.16
C GLU A 30 1.13 -10.61 7.16
N ALA A 31 0.72 -10.01 6.04
CA ALA A 31 1.62 -9.44 5.04
C ALA A 31 2.53 -8.38 5.68
N ALA A 32 1.98 -7.43 6.45
CA ALA A 32 2.80 -6.44 7.14
C ALA A 32 3.79 -7.09 8.12
N GLY A 33 3.40 -8.15 8.84
CA GLY A 33 4.29 -8.92 9.70
C GLY A 33 5.47 -9.51 8.92
N PHE A 34 5.17 -10.26 7.87
CA PHE A 34 6.17 -10.82 6.94
C PHE A 34 7.10 -9.73 6.38
N LEU A 35 6.55 -8.64 5.87
CA LEU A 35 7.36 -7.56 5.31
C LEU A 35 8.30 -6.98 6.37
N SER A 36 7.82 -6.78 7.61
CA SER A 36 8.64 -6.24 8.71
C SER A 36 9.83 -7.12 9.11
N GLU A 37 9.74 -8.43 8.85
CA GLU A 37 10.78 -9.41 9.15
C GLU A 37 11.80 -9.55 8.00
N ASN A 38 11.40 -9.30 6.76
CA ASN A 38 12.19 -9.62 5.57
C ASN A 38 12.71 -8.38 4.83
N TYR A 39 12.16 -7.20 5.10
CA TYR A 39 12.55 -5.94 4.45
C TYR A 39 13.09 -4.92 5.47
N ASN A 40 13.91 -3.99 5.00
CA ASN A 40 14.58 -3.01 5.85
C ASN A 40 13.67 -1.83 6.18
N LYS A 41 13.02 -1.27 5.15
CA LYS A 41 12.20 -0.07 5.24
C LYS A 41 11.00 -0.15 4.31
N ILE A 42 9.82 -0.12 4.92
CA ILE A 42 8.56 -0.39 4.26
C ILE A 42 7.75 0.90 4.19
N LEU A 43 7.35 1.30 2.99
CA LEU A 43 6.36 2.34 2.77
C LEU A 43 4.96 1.72 2.84
N TYR A 44 4.12 2.18 3.77
CA TYR A 44 2.72 1.78 3.84
C TYR A 44 1.82 2.96 3.51
N ILE A 45 1.16 2.91 2.36
CA ILE A 45 0.19 3.92 1.95
C ILE A 45 -1.19 3.44 2.34
N SER A 46 -1.85 4.14 3.26
CA SER A 46 -3.23 3.85 3.62
C SER A 46 -4.19 4.89 3.06
N ILE A 47 -5.08 4.44 2.16
CA ILE A 47 -6.04 5.31 1.48
C ILE A 47 -7.26 5.60 2.35
N ASN A 48 -7.76 4.60 3.08
CA ASN A 48 -9.03 4.68 3.80
C ASN A 48 -8.99 4.20 5.26
N LYS A 49 -7.84 3.77 5.79
CA LYS A 49 -7.70 3.34 7.19
C LYS A 49 -6.85 4.36 7.96
N PRO A 50 -7.37 4.93 9.06
CA PRO A 50 -6.58 5.85 9.89
C PRO A 50 -5.34 5.18 10.46
N TYR A 51 -4.20 5.88 10.40
CA TYR A 51 -2.89 5.48 10.92
C TYR A 51 -2.95 4.93 12.35
N GLY A 52 -3.73 5.58 13.23
CA GLY A 52 -3.90 5.14 14.61
C GLY A 52 -4.56 3.76 14.73
N LYS A 53 -5.53 3.45 13.85
CA LYS A 53 -6.18 2.13 13.81
C LYS A 53 -5.22 1.08 13.27
N LEU A 54 -4.50 1.41 12.20
CA LEU A 54 -3.53 0.52 11.55
C LEU A 54 -2.36 0.16 12.50
N THR A 55 -1.70 1.17 13.06
CA THR A 55 -0.60 0.96 14.01
C THR A 55 -1.06 0.31 15.31
N GLY A 56 -2.30 0.55 15.75
CA GLY A 56 -2.91 -0.16 16.86
C GLY A 56 -3.03 -1.66 16.59
N LYS A 57 -3.47 -2.07 15.39
CA LYS A 57 -3.50 -3.48 14.97
C LYS A 57 -2.09 -4.07 14.88
N PHE A 58 -1.14 -3.34 14.31
CA PHE A 58 0.25 -3.82 14.18
C PHE A 58 0.93 -4.05 15.53
N LYS A 59 0.74 -3.13 16.50
CA LYS A 59 1.24 -3.30 17.87
C LYS A 59 0.65 -4.53 18.56
N LYS A 60 -0.66 -4.76 18.42
CA LYS A 60 -1.33 -5.95 18.99
C LYS A 60 -0.75 -7.26 18.44
N ASN A 61 -0.33 -7.25 17.17
CA ASN A 61 0.29 -8.38 16.48
C ASN A 61 1.83 -8.39 16.57
N LYS A 62 2.42 -7.55 17.45
CA LYS A 62 3.87 -7.48 17.69
C LYS A 62 4.71 -7.15 16.44
N ILE A 63 4.11 -6.46 15.46
CA ILE A 63 4.80 -6.03 14.23
C ILE A 63 5.69 -4.82 14.56
N ASN A 64 6.94 -4.86 14.08
CA ASN A 64 7.92 -3.81 14.35
C ASN A 64 7.64 -2.53 13.56
N LEU A 65 6.99 -1.55 14.20
CA LEU A 65 6.62 -0.28 13.57
C LEU A 65 7.81 0.58 13.09
N ASN A 66 9.02 0.39 13.63
CA ASN A 66 10.19 1.18 13.22
C ASN A 66 10.67 0.84 11.80
N LYS A 67 10.18 -0.28 11.26
CA LYS A 67 10.37 -0.68 9.86
C LYS A 67 9.51 0.10 8.88
N PHE A 68 8.49 0.80 9.34
CA PHE A 68 7.49 1.40 8.48
C PHE A 68 7.58 2.92 8.43
N TYR A 69 7.42 3.47 7.22
CA TYR A 69 7.06 4.84 6.96
C TYR A 69 5.65 4.87 6.38
N PHE A 70 4.76 5.66 6.95
CA PHE A 70 3.35 5.67 6.57
C PHE A 70 2.99 6.93 5.77
N ILE A 71 2.10 6.75 4.79
CA ILE A 71 1.34 7.82 4.17
C ILE A 71 -0.13 7.55 4.47
N ASP A 72 -0.74 8.37 5.31
CA ASP A 72 -2.14 8.27 5.70
C ASP A 72 -2.96 9.32 4.96
N CYS A 73 -3.90 8.86 4.12
CA CYS A 73 -4.68 9.75 3.28
C CYS A 73 -6.00 10.20 3.92
N ILE A 74 -6.44 9.61 5.03
CA ILE A 74 -7.81 9.79 5.55
C ILE A 74 -7.85 10.51 6.89
N THR A 75 -6.83 10.40 7.74
CA THR A 75 -6.93 10.93 9.11
C THR A 75 -7.15 12.44 9.16
N ARG A 76 -6.54 13.21 8.25
CA ARG A 76 -6.71 14.67 8.18
C ARG A 76 -8.11 15.12 7.74
N THR A 77 -8.91 14.24 7.15
CA THR A 77 -10.30 14.58 6.79
C THR A 77 -11.22 14.66 8.01
N GLU A 78 -10.88 13.92 9.08
CA GLU A 78 -11.69 13.83 10.31
C GLU A 78 -11.13 14.66 11.47
N LYS A 79 -9.81 14.90 11.48
CA LYS A 79 -9.15 15.67 12.55
C LYS A 79 -7.87 16.32 12.07
N ASP A 80 -7.57 17.50 12.59
CA ASP A 80 -6.30 18.14 12.34
C ASP A 80 -5.18 17.36 13.05
N VAL A 81 -4.17 16.95 12.29
CA VAL A 81 -3.01 16.19 12.78
C VAL A 81 -1.72 16.67 12.12
N SER A 82 -0.74 16.99 12.95
CA SER A 82 0.62 17.26 12.50
C SER A 82 1.32 15.97 12.07
N SER A 83 2.18 16.07 11.06
CA SER A 83 3.05 14.97 10.65
C SER A 83 3.89 14.47 11.82
N THR A 84 4.16 13.17 11.83
CA THR A 84 5.08 12.53 12.79
C THR A 84 6.30 12.02 12.05
N GLU A 85 7.36 11.66 12.78
CA GLU A 85 8.60 11.15 12.18
C GLU A 85 8.37 10.00 11.19
N ASN A 86 7.46 9.09 11.51
CA ASN A 86 7.18 7.88 10.71
C ASN A 86 5.85 7.93 9.96
N CYS A 87 5.16 9.08 9.91
CA CYS A 87 3.90 9.19 9.18
C CYS A 87 3.70 10.58 8.59
N PHE A 88 3.53 10.61 7.27
CA PHE A 88 2.98 11.75 6.56
C PHE A 88 1.45 11.60 6.48
N PHE A 89 0.74 12.64 6.88
CA PHE A 89 -0.71 12.68 6.72
C PHE A 89 -1.04 13.54 5.50
N ALA A 90 -1.55 12.94 4.42
CA ALA A 90 -2.02 13.72 3.28
C ALA A 90 -3.30 14.48 3.66
N SER A 91 -3.58 15.60 2.99
CA SER A 91 -4.77 16.42 3.26
C SER A 91 -6.08 15.65 3.08
N SER A 92 -6.14 14.78 2.05
CA SER A 92 -7.26 13.87 1.83
C SER A 92 -6.88 12.81 0.78
N PRO A 93 -7.71 11.78 0.55
CA PRO A 93 -7.52 10.85 -0.57
C PRO A 93 -7.68 11.55 -1.93
N ARG A 94 -8.25 12.76 -1.96
CA ARG A 94 -8.37 13.62 -3.15
C ARG A 94 -7.11 14.45 -3.44
N ALA A 95 -6.01 14.24 -2.74
CA ALA A 95 -4.77 14.97 -2.96
C ALA A 95 -3.72 14.09 -3.64
N LEU A 96 -4.00 13.59 -4.86
CA LEU A 96 -3.10 12.65 -5.55
C LEU A 96 -1.70 13.24 -5.76
N ASP A 97 -1.58 14.53 -6.09
CA ASP A 97 -0.28 15.18 -6.25
C ASP A 97 0.51 15.24 -4.93
N GLU A 98 -0.18 15.46 -3.81
CA GLU A 98 0.42 15.46 -2.47
C GLU A 98 0.89 14.05 -2.09
N ILE A 99 0.06 13.03 -2.36
CA ILE A 99 0.39 11.63 -2.12
C ILE A 99 1.60 11.23 -2.99
N GLN A 100 1.58 11.54 -4.28
CA GLN A 100 2.66 11.26 -5.23
C GLN A 100 3.98 11.90 -4.78
N THR A 101 3.95 13.18 -4.44
CA THR A 101 5.13 13.91 -3.97
C THR A 101 5.69 13.28 -2.68
N SER A 102 4.81 12.85 -1.79
CA SER A 102 5.20 12.21 -0.53
C SER A 102 5.79 10.82 -0.72
N VAL A 103 5.30 10.05 -1.69
CA VAL A 103 5.90 8.77 -2.10
C VAL A 103 7.30 9.00 -2.62
N LEU A 104 7.48 9.92 -3.58
CA LEU A 104 8.78 10.26 -4.14
C LEU A 104 9.78 10.71 -3.07
N ASP A 105 9.34 11.54 -2.13
CA ASP A 105 10.15 11.98 -1.00
C ASP A 105 10.53 10.82 -0.07
N ALA A 106 9.60 9.91 0.21
CA ALA A 106 9.88 8.72 1.02
C ALA A 106 10.90 7.81 0.34
N LEU A 107 10.70 7.47 -0.94
CA LEU A 107 11.62 6.63 -1.72
C LEU A 107 13.05 7.21 -1.74
N ARG A 108 13.19 8.54 -1.82
CA ARG A 108 14.49 9.21 -1.84
C ARG A 108 15.17 9.32 -0.48
N LYS A 109 14.39 9.51 0.60
CA LYS A 109 14.92 9.90 1.93
C LYS A 109 14.98 8.74 2.92
N GLN A 110 14.19 7.69 2.73
CA GLN A 110 13.96 6.65 3.74
C GLN A 110 14.51 5.28 3.33
N GLU A 111 15.26 5.19 2.22
CA GLU A 111 15.82 3.93 1.69
C GLU A 111 14.78 2.81 1.63
N ILE A 112 13.57 3.14 1.18
CA ILE A 112 12.44 2.21 1.10
C ILE A 112 12.81 1.08 0.13
N ASP A 113 12.74 -0.17 0.59
CA ASP A 113 12.96 -1.36 -0.22
C ASP A 113 11.65 -2.12 -0.53
N MET A 114 10.55 -1.73 0.12
CA MET A 114 9.23 -2.33 -0.08
C MET A 114 8.09 -1.32 0.08
N ALA A 115 7.07 -1.37 -0.79
CA ALA A 115 5.85 -0.59 -0.66
C ALA A 115 4.60 -1.49 -0.56
N LEU A 116 3.66 -1.11 0.29
CA LEU A 116 2.33 -1.71 0.43
C LEU A 116 1.25 -0.63 0.32
N ILE A 117 0.38 -0.73 -0.68
CA ILE A 117 -0.60 0.33 -1.03
C ILE A 117 -2.02 -0.15 -0.70
N ASP A 118 -2.54 0.14 0.49
CA ASP A 118 -3.82 -0.36 1.02
C ASP A 118 -4.94 0.73 1.06
N SER A 119 -6.04 0.63 0.33
CA SER A 119 -6.30 -0.24 -0.82
C SER A 119 -6.45 0.61 -2.07
N PRO A 120 -5.91 0.20 -3.24
CA PRO A 120 -5.96 1.03 -4.44
C PRO A 120 -7.40 1.29 -4.89
N SER A 121 -8.28 0.29 -4.77
CA SER A 121 -9.71 0.40 -5.12
C SER A 121 -10.43 1.49 -4.33
N SER A 122 -9.96 1.85 -3.13
CA SER A 122 -10.58 2.92 -2.34
C SER A 122 -10.53 4.28 -3.04
N LEU A 123 -9.55 4.51 -3.92
CA LEU A 123 -9.45 5.75 -4.70
C LEU A 123 -10.62 5.93 -5.68
N LEU A 124 -11.29 4.84 -6.09
CA LEU A 124 -12.48 4.90 -6.96
C LEU A 124 -13.69 5.57 -6.28
N THR A 125 -13.65 5.76 -4.95
CA THR A 125 -14.65 6.58 -4.24
C THR A 125 -14.49 8.07 -4.53
N TYR A 126 -13.32 8.47 -5.01
CA TYR A 126 -12.90 9.87 -5.14
C TYR A 126 -12.63 10.28 -6.59
N TYR A 127 -12.29 9.32 -7.44
CA TYR A 127 -11.83 9.54 -8.81
C TYR A 127 -12.45 8.54 -9.78
N GLU A 128 -12.46 8.96 -11.04
CA GLU A 128 -12.82 8.07 -12.14
C GLU A 128 -11.75 7.00 -12.36
N HIS A 129 -12.17 5.87 -12.91
CA HIS A 129 -11.32 4.69 -13.10
C HIS A 129 -10.03 4.98 -13.89
N ALA A 130 -10.10 5.82 -14.91
CA ALA A 130 -8.95 6.19 -15.73
C ALA A 130 -7.88 6.99 -14.94
N ASP A 131 -8.32 7.89 -14.05
CA ASP A 131 -7.42 8.70 -13.22
C ASP A 131 -6.71 7.82 -12.19
N VAL A 132 -7.45 6.90 -11.56
CA VAL A 132 -6.86 5.91 -10.64
C VAL A 132 -5.84 5.04 -11.35
N LEU A 133 -6.16 4.50 -12.53
CA LEU A 133 -5.20 3.70 -13.30
C LEU A 133 -3.93 4.48 -13.67
N GLN A 134 -4.08 5.73 -14.10
CA GLN A 134 -2.93 6.57 -14.41
C GLN A 134 -2.05 6.80 -13.18
N PHE A 135 -2.67 7.07 -12.03
CA PHE A 135 -1.95 7.23 -10.77
C PHE A 135 -1.23 5.96 -10.35
N MET A 136 -1.91 4.81 -10.39
CA MET A 136 -1.31 3.52 -10.05
C MET A 136 -0.12 3.19 -10.96
N HIS A 137 -0.24 3.43 -12.27
CA HIS A 137 0.86 3.23 -13.22
C HIS A 137 2.08 4.12 -12.90
N ARG A 138 1.85 5.39 -12.55
CA ARG A 138 2.93 6.29 -12.13
C ARG A 138 3.61 5.81 -10.86
N LEU A 139 2.83 5.42 -9.84
CA LEU A 139 3.38 4.86 -8.60
C LEU A 139 4.23 3.61 -8.88
N MET A 140 3.71 2.64 -9.64
CA MET A 140 4.47 1.42 -9.99
C MET A 140 5.77 1.75 -10.72
N THR A 141 5.73 2.69 -11.66
CA THR A 141 6.94 3.15 -12.37
C THR A 141 7.97 3.75 -11.42
N GLU A 142 7.55 4.55 -10.45
CA GLU A 142 8.44 5.16 -9.46
C GLU A 142 9.08 4.12 -8.53
N LEU A 143 8.30 3.12 -8.08
CA LEU A 143 8.79 2.01 -7.29
C LEU A 143 9.90 1.26 -8.06
N ILE A 144 9.62 0.85 -9.30
CA ILE A 144 10.58 0.14 -10.17
C ILE A 144 11.85 0.96 -10.37
N VAL A 145 11.73 2.24 -10.72
CA VAL A 145 12.89 3.13 -10.95
C VAL A 145 13.74 3.31 -9.70
N SER A 146 13.11 3.27 -8.51
CA SER A 146 13.82 3.35 -7.23
C SER A 146 14.42 2.02 -6.76
N GLY A 147 14.18 0.90 -7.47
CA GLY A 147 14.55 -0.45 -7.03
C GLY A 147 13.73 -0.93 -5.83
N CYS A 148 12.59 -0.30 -5.56
CA CYS A 148 11.67 -0.66 -4.49
C CYS A 148 10.64 -1.66 -5.01
N LYS A 149 10.40 -2.73 -4.26
CA LYS A 149 9.32 -3.69 -4.56
C LYS A 149 7.96 -3.14 -4.14
N GLY A 150 6.87 -3.69 -4.68
CA GLY A 150 5.51 -3.19 -4.46
C GLY A 150 4.45 -4.27 -4.37
N ILE A 151 3.58 -4.17 -3.36
CA ILE A 151 2.37 -4.99 -3.20
C ILE A 151 1.12 -4.11 -3.30
N PHE A 152 0.20 -4.52 -4.18
CA PHE A 152 -1.07 -3.86 -4.44
C PHE A 152 -2.23 -4.80 -4.09
N PRO A 153 -2.77 -4.73 -2.86
CA PRO A 153 -3.86 -5.58 -2.39
C PRO A 153 -5.23 -5.07 -2.84
N PHE A 154 -6.02 -5.96 -3.44
CA PHE A 154 -7.39 -5.76 -3.91
C PHE A 154 -8.33 -6.73 -3.19
N GLN A 155 -9.47 -6.23 -2.69
CA GLN A 155 -10.53 -7.11 -2.22
C GLN A 155 -11.17 -7.80 -3.44
N LYS A 156 -11.45 -9.09 -3.35
CA LYS A 156 -11.94 -9.94 -4.44
C LYS A 156 -13.20 -9.39 -5.11
N GLU A 157 -14.17 -8.90 -4.35
CA GLU A 157 -15.41 -8.35 -4.91
C GLU A 157 -15.22 -6.96 -5.53
N SER A 158 -14.35 -6.13 -4.95
CA SER A 158 -14.06 -4.77 -5.44
C SER A 158 -12.99 -4.73 -6.54
N ALA A 159 -12.32 -5.86 -6.83
CA ALA A 159 -11.19 -5.92 -7.74
C ALA A 159 -11.58 -5.54 -9.19
N GLY A 160 -12.78 -5.92 -9.62
CA GLY A 160 -13.48 -5.43 -10.82
C GLY A 160 -12.60 -4.99 -12.01
N SER A 161 -12.89 -3.79 -12.54
CA SER A 161 -12.20 -3.20 -13.69
C SER A 161 -10.81 -2.65 -13.35
N LEU A 162 -10.56 -2.25 -12.09
CA LEU A 162 -9.26 -1.70 -11.69
C LEU A 162 -8.18 -2.78 -11.72
N LYS A 163 -8.48 -3.98 -11.23
CA LYS A 163 -7.60 -5.15 -11.33
C LYS A 163 -7.19 -5.42 -12.76
N ARG A 164 -8.13 -5.46 -13.72
CA ARG A 164 -7.80 -5.72 -15.13
C ARG A 164 -6.85 -4.68 -15.72
N GLY A 165 -6.99 -3.42 -15.29
CA GLY A 165 -6.05 -2.38 -15.69
C GLY A 165 -4.68 -2.56 -15.05
N VAL A 166 -4.64 -2.90 -13.75
CA VAL A 166 -3.41 -3.13 -12.99
C VAL A 166 -2.67 -4.41 -13.42
N GLU A 167 -3.39 -5.45 -13.86
CA GLU A 167 -2.86 -6.69 -14.46
C GLU A 167 -1.91 -6.42 -15.63
N MET A 168 -2.06 -5.29 -16.32
CA MET A 168 -1.19 -4.91 -17.43
C MET A 168 0.17 -4.33 -16.97
N PHE A 169 0.31 -3.99 -15.69
CA PHE A 169 1.45 -3.24 -15.15
C PHE A 169 2.17 -3.96 -14.00
N VAL A 170 1.55 -4.99 -13.41
CA VAL A 170 2.20 -5.85 -12.41
C VAL A 170 2.92 -7.01 -13.10
N ASP A 171 3.94 -7.56 -12.44
CA ASP A 171 4.61 -8.76 -12.93
C ASP A 171 3.70 -9.98 -12.79
N GLU A 172 2.96 -10.06 -11.67
CA GLU A 172 2.06 -11.15 -11.39
C GLU A 172 0.85 -10.71 -10.54
N VAL A 173 -0.32 -11.30 -10.82
CA VAL A 173 -1.49 -11.23 -9.94
C VAL A 173 -1.67 -12.56 -9.23
N VAL A 174 -1.62 -12.51 -7.90
CA VAL A 174 -1.78 -13.64 -7.00
C VAL A 174 -3.20 -13.65 -6.46
N PHE A 175 -3.89 -14.79 -6.59
CA PHE A 175 -5.24 -14.97 -6.07
C PHE A 175 -5.17 -15.81 -4.81
N LEU A 176 -5.40 -15.19 -3.67
CA LEU A 176 -5.45 -15.89 -2.40
C LEU A 176 -6.83 -16.55 -2.24
N GLU A 177 -6.81 -17.81 -1.82
CA GLU A 177 -7.98 -18.64 -1.52
C GLU A 177 -7.97 -19.10 -0.06
#